data_AF-A0A7X6Y866-F1
#
_entry.id   AF-A0A7X6Y866-F1
#
_cell.length_a   1.000
_cell.length_b   1.000
_cell.length_c   1.000
_cell.angle_alpha   90.00
_cell.angle_beta   90.00
_cell.angle_gamma   90.00
#
_symmetry.space_group_name_H-M   'P 1'
#
loop_
_entity.id
_entity.type
_entity.pdbx_description
1 polymer ?
#
loop_
_entity_poly.entity_id
_entity_poly.type
_entity_poly.pdbx_seq_one_letter_code
_entity_poly.pdbx_strand_id
1 'polypeptide(L)' 'MIKGIGTDLIEIDRVKAALERRPGLQQRLFSLREWDYCRAKPYPWPSLAARFAA' A
#
# COMPACT_ATOMS: atom_id res chain seq x y z
N MET A 1 10.08 2.42 28.34
CA MET A 1 10.59 3.65 27.70
C MET A 1 10.18 3.61 26.22
N ILE A 2 9.45 4.60 25.74
CA ILE A 2 9.07 4.69 24.32
C ILE A 2 10.32 5.08 23.52
N LYS A 3 10.65 4.33 22.46
CA LYS A 3 11.83 4.59 21.60
C LYS A 3 11.55 5.57 20.46
N GLY A 4 10.29 5.74 20.08
CA GLY A 4 9.83 6.66 19.03
C GLY A 4 8.35 6.41 18.68
N ILE A 5 7.73 7.38 18.01
CA ILE A 5 6.36 7.29 17.46
C ILE A 5 6.36 7.83 16.01
N GLY A 6 5.47 7.29 15.18
CA GLY A 6 5.29 7.70 13.78
C GLY A 6 3.82 7.64 13.37
N THR A 7 3.45 8.47 12.41
CA THR A 7 2.12 8.50 11.80
C THR A 7 2.27 8.88 10.32
N ASP A 8 1.42 8.33 9.47
CA ASP A 8 1.35 8.67 8.05
C ASP A 8 -0.11 8.78 7.61
N LEU A 9 -0.34 9.54 6.54
CA LEU A 9 -1.64 9.76 5.94
C LEU A 9 -1.50 9.76 4.42
N ILE A 10 -2.34 8.96 3.76
CA ILE A 10 -2.36 8.90 2.30
C ILE A 10 -3.76 8.71 1.75
N GLU A 11 -4.05 9.42 0.66
CA GLU A 11 -5.27 9.23 -0.13
C GLU A 11 -5.22 7.91 -0.91
N ILE A 12 -6.32 7.16 -0.87
CA ILE A 12 -6.44 5.86 -1.55
C ILE A 12 -6.25 6.02 -3.07
N ASP A 13 -6.87 7.06 -3.66
CA ASP A 13 -6.79 7.32 -5.10
C ASP A 13 -5.37 7.67 -5.55
N ARG A 14 -4.56 8.28 -4.68
CA ARG A 14 -3.14 8.55 -4.95
C ARG A 14 -2.34 7.26 -5.09
N VAL A 15 -2.61 6.26 -4.24
CA VAL A 15 -1.95 4.95 -4.30
C VAL A 15 -2.38 4.20 -5.55
N LYS A 16 -3.68 4.19 -5.85
CA LYS A 16 -4.22 3.60 -7.08
C LYS A 16 -3.54 4.19 -8.33
N ALA A 17 -3.58 5.52 -8.48
CA ALA A 17 -3.01 6.21 -9.63
C ALA A 17 -1.49 5.97 -9.76
N ALA A 18 -0.77 5.89 -8.63
CA ALA A 18 0.67 5.61 -8.65
C ALA A 18 0.99 4.20 -9.15
N LEU A 19 0.25 3.19 -8.68
CA LEU A 19 0.43 1.79 -9.08
C LEU A 19 -0.01 1.52 -10.52
N GLU A 20 -1.10 2.15 -10.97
CA GLU A 20 -1.55 2.08 -12.36
C GLU A 20 -0.55 2.72 -13.32
N ARG A 21 -0.01 3.89 -12.96
CA ARG A 21 0.97 4.60 -13.78
C ARG A 21 2.34 3.93 -13.83
N ARG A 22 2.71 3.19 -12.78
CA ARG A 22 4.04 2.55 -12.65
C ARG A 22 3.90 1.11 -12.14
N PRO A 23 3.65 0.13 -13.03
CA PRO A 23 3.43 -1.26 -12.61
C PRO A 23 4.59 -1.86 -11.79
N GLY A 24 5.84 -1.50 -12.08
CA GLY A 24 7.00 -1.97 -11.31
C GLY A 24 7.08 -1.43 -9.87
N LEU A 25 6.26 -0.43 -9.52
CA LEU A 25 6.21 0.12 -8.16
C LEU A 25 5.69 -0.92 -7.16
N GLN A 26 4.81 -1.85 -7.59
CA GLN A 26 4.27 -2.89 -6.72
C GLN A 26 5.37 -3.77 -6.11
N GLN A 27 6.41 -4.12 -6.87
CA GLN A 27 7.51 -4.99 -6.43
C GLN A 27 8.45 -4.27 -5.46
N ARG A 28 8.45 -2.94 -5.47
CA ARG A 28 9.27 -2.11 -4.58
C ARG A 28 8.58 -1.82 -3.26
N LEU A 29 7.25 -1.74 -3.27
CA LEU A 29 6.45 -1.34 -2.10
C LEU A 29 5.87 -2.51 -1.32
N PHE A 30 5.64 -3.65 -1.97
CA PHE A 30 4.94 -4.77 -1.35
C PHE A 30 5.74 -6.06 -1.51
N SER A 31 5.71 -6.89 -0.47
CA SER A 31 6.10 -8.30 -0.63
C SER A 31 5.08 -9.02 -1.51
N LEU A 32 5.49 -10.15 -2.10
CA LEU A 32 4.59 -10.98 -2.91
C LEU A 32 3.33 -11.39 -2.12
N ARG A 33 3.50 -11.78 -0.85
CA ARG A 33 2.38 -12.19 0.01
C ARG A 33 1.39 -11.06 0.28
N GLU A 34 1.88 -9.85 0.49
CA GLU A 34 1.00 -8.68 0.72
C GLU A 34 0.26 -8.27 -0.54
N TRP A 35 0.95 -8.31 -1.68
CA TRP A 35 0.37 -8.03 -2.98
C TRP A 35 -0.79 -8.98 -3.27
N ASP A 36 -0.54 -10.30 -3.16
CA ASP A 36 -1.54 -11.34 -3.43
C ASP A 36 -2.72 -11.23 -2.46
N TYR A 37 -2.45 -11.04 -1.16
CA TYR A 37 -3.49 -10.87 -0.15
C TYR A 37 -4.40 -9.66 -0.44
N CYS A 38 -3.81 -8.51 -0.80
CA CYS A 38 -4.60 -7.31 -1.06
C CYS A 38 -5.40 -7.45 -2.36
N ARG A 39 -4.77 -7.99 -3.42
CA ARG A 39 -5.38 -8.18 -4.75
C ARG A 39 -6.51 -9.20 -4.78
N ALA A 40 -6.56 -10.14 -3.83
CA ALA A 40 -7.67 -11.08 -3.68
C ALA A 40 -8.99 -10.43 -3.22
N LYS A 41 -8.97 -9.18 -2.75
CA LYS A 41 -10.16 -8.47 -2.27
C LYS A 41 -10.95 -7.86 -3.45
N PRO A 42 -12.29 -7.76 -3.35
CA PRO A 42 -13.11 -7.11 -4.39
C PRO A 42 -12.71 -5.66 -4.69
N TYR A 43 -12.20 -4.95 -3.68
CA TYR A 43 -11.67 -3.60 -3.82
C TYR A 43 -10.32 -3.50 -3.09
N PRO A 44 -9.19 -3.67 -3.81
CA PRO A 44 -7.87 -3.85 -3.19
C PRO A 44 -7.20 -2.55 -2.74
N TRP A 45 -7.58 -1.40 -3.32
CA TRP A 45 -6.87 -0.13 -3.16
C TRP A 45 -6.80 0.39 -1.71
N PRO A 46 -7.86 0.31 -0.87
CA PRO A 46 -7.76 0.72 0.53
C PRO A 46 -6.76 -0.14 1.31
N SER A 47 -6.71 -1.45 1.03
CA SER A 47 -5.76 -2.35 1.71
C SER A 47 -4.32 -2.07 1.28
N LEU A 48 -4.08 -1.77 -0.01
CA LEU A 48 -2.77 -1.36 -0.51
C LEU A 48 -2.35 0.00 0.05
N ALA A 49 -3.28 0.95 0.20
CA ALA A 49 -3.00 2.25 0.80
C ALA A 49 -2.67 2.14 2.29
N ALA A 50 -3.40 1.32 3.04
CA ALA A 50 -3.11 1.05 4.44
C ALA A 50 -1.74 0.38 4.63
N ARG A 51 -1.36 -0.54 3.72
CA ARG A 51 -0.03 -1.15 3.71
C ARG A 51 1.09 -0.15 3.42
N PHE A 52 0.82 0.85 2.58
CA PHE A 52 1.80 1.89 2.27
C PHE A 52 2.07 2.83 3.46
N ALA A 53 1.04 3.14 4.24
CA ALA A 53 1.11 4.09 5.36
C ALA A 53 1.56 3.47 6.71
N ALA A 54 1.78 2.15 6.75
CA ALA A 54 2.17 1.41 7.96
C ALA A 54 3.70 1.37 8.12
#